data_AF-A0A7C6DHD4-F1
#
_entry.id   AF-A0A7C6DHD4-F1
#
_cell.length_a   1.000
_cell.length_b   1.000
_cell.length_c   1.000
_cell.angle_alpha   90.00
_cell.angle_beta   90.00
_cell.angle_gamma   90.00
#
_symmetry.space_group_name_H-M   'P 1'
#
loop_
_entity.id
_entity.type
_entity.pdbx_description
1 polymer ?
#
loop_
_entity_poly.entity_id
_entity_poly.type
_entity_poly.pdbx_seq_one_letter_code
_entity_poly.pdbx_strand_id
1 'polypeptide(L)'
;MRIVVPFGFYGSGNIGDEATLQGFAALLEWMGEGAQASVASRNPSHTARVEPAFGYFRTTGHDPRRWLAKLRADAHAMVGGTPIMDVLGDWPLCELTPLVQSVDRWKVPLGFIGIGTETLRSPQSVRIVRHEIVPRTRCWSVRSEHDRQRLIEYGAAPEAITVAADLAWLIAPSAAHFGRGQLR
;
A
#
# COMPACT_ATOMS: atom_id res chain seq x y z
N MET A 1 -15.23 2.33 -9.92
CA MET A 1 -13.87 1.76 -9.89
C MET A 1 -13.70 0.90 -8.64
N ARG A 2 -13.35 -0.37 -8.82
CA ARG A 2 -13.07 -1.32 -7.74
C ARG A 2 -11.56 -1.53 -7.63
N ILE A 3 -10.99 -1.13 -6.51
CA ILE A 3 -9.58 -1.27 -6.21
C ILE A 3 -9.41 -2.46 -5.29
N VAL A 4 -8.47 -3.34 -5.58
CA VAL A 4 -8.01 -4.32 -4.60
C VAL A 4 -6.65 -3.90 -4.06
N VAL A 5 -6.52 -3.92 -2.75
CA VAL A 5 -5.27 -3.69 -2.02
C VAL A 5 -4.82 -5.03 -1.46
N PRO A 6 -4.11 -5.87 -2.24
CA PRO A 6 -3.82 -7.25 -1.90
C PRO A 6 -2.65 -7.41 -0.93
N PHE A 7 -1.94 -6.32 -0.66
CA PHE A 7 -0.81 -6.21 0.23
C PHE A 7 -1.11 -5.11 1.24
N GLY A 8 -1.16 -5.48 2.51
CA GLY A 8 -1.50 -4.55 3.58
C GLY A 8 -0.86 -5.01 4.88
N PHE A 9 -0.16 -4.07 5.53
CA PHE A 9 0.40 -4.23 6.87
C PHE A 9 -0.67 -4.03 7.97
N TYR A 10 -1.91 -3.75 7.56
CA TYR A 10 -3.03 -3.42 8.42
C TYR A 10 -3.49 -4.59 9.29
N GLY A 11 -4.09 -4.26 10.43
CA GLY A 11 -4.64 -5.25 11.35
C GLY A 11 -3.65 -5.79 12.37
N SER A 12 -2.40 -5.30 12.35
CA SER A 12 -1.36 -5.67 13.33
C SER A 12 -1.23 -4.70 14.51
N GLY A 13 -2.04 -3.65 14.60
CA GLY A 13 -1.98 -2.66 15.69
C GLY A 13 -0.88 -1.61 15.52
N ASN A 14 -0.26 -1.51 14.33
CA ASN A 14 0.67 -0.43 14.02
C ASN A 14 -0.14 0.84 13.71
N ILE A 15 -0.05 1.83 14.59
CA ILE A 15 -0.79 3.09 14.50
C ILE A 15 -0.48 3.84 13.19
N GLY A 16 0.76 3.79 12.70
CA GLY A 16 1.14 4.45 11.44
C GLY A 16 0.50 3.79 10.21
N ASP A 17 0.47 2.47 10.15
CA ASP A 17 -0.20 1.74 9.07
C ASP A 17 -1.72 1.93 9.13
N GLU A 18 -2.29 1.96 10.34
CA GLU A 18 -3.71 2.24 10.57
C GLU A 18 -4.09 3.67 10.15
N ALA A 19 -3.26 4.65 10.48
CA ALA A 19 -3.41 6.02 10.02
C ALA A 19 -3.33 6.10 8.48
N THR A 20 -2.37 5.42 7.87
CA THR A 20 -2.26 5.33 6.41
C THR A 20 -3.55 4.81 5.76
N LEU A 21 -4.20 3.81 6.36
CA LEU A 21 -5.46 3.25 5.87
C LEU A 21 -6.61 4.28 5.94
N GLN A 22 -6.71 5.02 7.04
CA GLN A 22 -7.69 6.10 7.19
C GLN A 22 -7.44 7.24 6.18
N GLY A 23 -6.16 7.59 5.97
CA GLY A 23 -5.77 8.53 4.93
C GLY A 23 -6.13 8.07 3.53
N PHE A 24 -6.02 6.76 3.26
CA PHE A 24 -6.48 6.19 2.00
C PHE A 24 -8.01 6.26 1.84
N ALA A 25 -8.78 6.08 2.92
CA ALA A 25 -10.23 6.27 2.89
C ALA A 25 -10.61 7.71 2.55
N ALA A 26 -9.97 8.69 3.20
CA ALA A 26 -10.14 10.10 2.89
C ALA A 26 -9.76 10.44 1.43
N LEU A 27 -8.71 9.82 0.89
CA LEU A 27 -8.34 9.97 -0.52
C LEU A 27 -9.43 9.45 -1.47
N LEU A 28 -9.99 8.26 -1.20
CA LEU A 28 -11.06 7.71 -2.03
C LEU A 28 -12.34 8.56 -1.94
N GLU A 29 -12.67 9.06 -0.75
CA GLU A 29 -13.80 9.97 -0.56
C GLU A 29 -13.62 11.27 -1.36
N TRP A 30 -12.42 11.85 -1.33
CA TRP A 30 -12.10 13.06 -2.10
C TRP A 30 -12.19 12.85 -3.62
N MET A 31 -11.88 11.65 -4.12
CA MET A 31 -12.08 11.29 -5.53
C MET A 31 -13.57 11.16 -5.92
N GLY A 32 -14.48 11.12 -4.93
CA GLY A 32 -15.93 11.11 -5.13
C GLY A 32 -16.57 9.72 -5.20
N GLU A 33 -17.90 9.71 -5.39
CA GLU A 33 -18.75 8.52 -5.39
C GLU A 33 -18.46 7.63 -6.61
N GLY A 34 -17.47 6.76 -6.47
CA GLY A 34 -17.16 5.79 -7.53
C GLY A 34 -16.06 4.81 -7.18
N ALA A 35 -15.14 5.16 -6.28
CA ALA A 35 -14.09 4.26 -5.85
C ALA A 35 -14.52 3.40 -4.65
N GLN A 36 -14.38 2.08 -4.78
CA GLN A 36 -14.54 1.12 -3.68
C GLN A 36 -13.25 0.34 -3.53
N ALA A 37 -12.83 0.05 -2.30
CA ALA A 37 -11.65 -0.76 -2.05
C ALA A 37 -11.96 -2.05 -1.28
N SER A 38 -11.31 -3.13 -1.71
CA SER A 38 -11.18 -4.37 -0.94
C SER A 38 -9.76 -4.51 -0.45
N VAL A 39 -9.55 -4.55 0.87
CA VAL A 39 -8.24 -4.42 1.50
C VAL A 39 -7.84 -5.69 2.25
N ALA A 40 -6.61 -6.14 2.01
CA ALA A 40 -5.98 -7.22 2.75
C ALA A 40 -5.64 -6.77 4.17
N SER A 41 -6.02 -7.56 5.17
CA SER A 41 -5.70 -7.31 6.58
C SER A 41 -5.28 -8.60 7.29
N ARG A 42 -4.34 -8.47 8.25
CA ARG A 42 -3.96 -9.55 9.17
C ARG A 42 -5.05 -9.84 10.20
N ASN A 43 -5.85 -8.84 10.55
CA ASN A 43 -7.00 -8.96 11.44
C ASN A 43 -8.17 -8.10 10.90
N PRO A 44 -8.98 -8.64 9.96
CA PRO A 44 -10.08 -7.90 9.35
C PRO A 44 -11.07 -7.29 10.34
N SER A 45 -11.37 -8.00 11.44
CA SER A 45 -12.29 -7.50 12.46
C SER A 45 -11.73 -6.29 13.21
N HIS A 46 -10.42 -6.29 13.49
CA HIS A 46 -9.77 -5.12 14.07
C HIS A 46 -9.71 -3.95 13.08
N THR A 47 -9.27 -4.21 11.85
CA THR A 47 -9.14 -3.17 10.83
C THR A 47 -10.48 -2.51 10.50
N ALA A 48 -11.57 -3.28 10.45
CA ALA A 48 -12.91 -2.73 10.25
C ALA A 48 -13.40 -1.81 11.39
N ARG A 49 -12.84 -1.92 12.60
CA ARG A 49 -13.11 -0.97 13.70
C ARG A 49 -12.30 0.32 13.57
N VAL A 50 -11.10 0.23 13.00
CA VAL A 50 -10.21 1.37 12.76
C VAL A 50 -10.70 2.21 11.58
N GLU A 51 -11.10 1.53 10.49
CA GLU A 51 -11.59 2.16 9.27
C GLU A 51 -12.74 1.31 8.69
N PRO A 52 -14.01 1.73 8.80
CA PRO A 52 -15.15 0.95 8.33
C PRO A 52 -15.46 1.08 6.83
N ALA A 53 -14.83 2.01 6.08
CA ALA A 53 -15.20 2.32 4.70
C ALA A 53 -14.91 1.21 3.68
N PHE A 54 -14.19 0.15 4.04
CA PHE A 54 -13.71 -0.87 3.11
C PHE A 54 -14.25 -2.27 3.38
N GLY A 55 -14.25 -3.09 2.32
CA GLY A 55 -14.37 -4.54 2.46
C GLY A 55 -13.02 -5.16 2.82
N TYR A 56 -12.98 -6.03 3.83
CA TYR A 56 -11.74 -6.65 4.28
C TYR A 56 -11.68 -8.16 4.02
N PHE A 57 -10.49 -8.64 3.65
CA PHE A 57 -10.18 -10.07 3.56
C PHE A 57 -8.84 -10.38 4.22
N ARG A 58 -8.63 -11.64 4.61
CA ARG A 58 -7.39 -12.06 5.27
C ARG A 58 -6.20 -12.06 4.31
N THR A 59 -5.07 -11.52 4.74
CA THR A 59 -3.81 -11.55 3.98
C THR A 59 -3.28 -12.99 3.81
N THR A 60 -3.47 -13.83 4.82
CA THR A 60 -3.03 -15.24 4.85
C THR A 60 -4.19 -16.21 4.97
N GLY A 61 -3.92 -17.48 4.60
CA GLY A 61 -4.91 -18.54 4.60
C GLY A 61 -5.91 -18.45 3.43
N HIS A 62 -6.90 -19.33 3.47
CA HIS A 62 -7.97 -19.37 2.47
C HIS A 62 -9.07 -18.38 2.85
N ASP A 63 -9.22 -17.31 2.07
CA ASP A 63 -10.33 -16.36 2.17
C ASP A 63 -10.96 -16.16 0.78
N PRO A 64 -12.18 -16.67 0.51
CA PRO A 64 -12.79 -16.59 -0.81
C PRO A 64 -13.05 -15.15 -1.25
N ARG A 65 -13.18 -14.21 -0.30
CA ARG A 65 -13.36 -12.79 -0.58
C ARG A 65 -12.14 -12.20 -1.30
N ARG A 66 -10.94 -12.71 -1.00
CA ARG A 66 -9.70 -12.30 -1.69
C ARG A 66 -9.76 -12.59 -3.18
N TRP A 67 -10.22 -13.80 -3.54
CA TRP A 67 -10.32 -14.20 -4.95
C TRP A 67 -11.41 -13.43 -5.68
N LEU A 68 -12.58 -13.28 -5.04
CA LEU A 68 -13.68 -12.47 -5.56
C LEU A 68 -13.29 -11.00 -5.77
N ALA A 69 -12.52 -10.42 -4.83
CA ALA A 69 -12.03 -9.05 -4.94
C ALA A 69 -11.08 -8.89 -6.13
N LYS A 70 -10.12 -9.81 -6.31
CA LYS A 70 -9.20 -9.79 -7.46
C LYS A 70 -9.92 -9.95 -8.80
N LEU A 71 -10.90 -10.86 -8.88
CA LEU A 71 -11.69 -11.07 -10.10
C LEU A 71 -12.48 -9.85 -10.56
N ARG A 72 -12.96 -9.05 -9.61
CA ARG A 72 -13.83 -7.90 -9.85
C ARG A 72 -13.08 -6.58 -9.86
N ALA A 73 -11.77 -6.61 -9.64
CA ALA A 73 -10.95 -5.41 -9.55
C ALA A 73 -10.83 -4.76 -10.94
N ASP A 74 -10.97 -3.44 -10.96
CA ASP A 74 -10.60 -2.60 -12.10
C ASP A 74 -9.11 -2.19 -12.01
N ALA A 75 -8.53 -2.24 -10.81
CA ALA A 75 -7.13 -1.92 -10.54
C ALA A 75 -6.61 -2.60 -9.26
N HIS A 76 -5.31 -2.82 -9.19
CA HIS A 76 -4.58 -3.20 -7.98
C HIS A 76 -3.78 -2.02 -7.44
N ALA A 77 -3.75 -1.87 -6.13
CA ALA A 77 -2.93 -0.86 -5.48
C ALA A 77 -2.14 -1.44 -4.31
N MET A 78 -0.88 -1.02 -4.17
CA MET A 78 -0.13 -1.13 -2.91
C MET A 78 -0.18 0.22 -2.23
N VAL A 79 -0.71 0.28 -1.01
CA VAL A 79 -1.05 1.55 -0.37
C VAL A 79 -0.21 1.75 0.88
N GLY A 80 0.60 2.81 0.86
CA GLY A 80 1.49 3.23 1.93
C GLY A 80 2.50 2.17 2.40
N GLY A 81 2.97 2.36 3.64
CA GLY A 81 4.06 1.59 4.20
C GLY A 81 5.37 1.78 3.43
N THR A 82 6.33 0.88 3.65
CA THR A 82 7.63 0.87 2.97
C THR A 82 7.86 -0.48 2.30
N PRO A 83 7.12 -0.80 1.22
CA PRO A 83 7.16 -2.11 0.57
C PRO A 83 8.48 -2.41 -0.15
N ILE A 84 9.22 -1.37 -0.56
CA ILE A 84 10.50 -1.51 -1.26
C ILE A 84 11.62 -1.38 -0.23
N MET A 85 11.95 -2.48 0.45
CA MET A 85 13.05 -2.55 1.42
C MET A 85 13.54 -3.99 1.61
N ASP A 86 14.79 -4.16 2.04
CA ASP A 86 15.36 -5.45 2.44
C ASP A 86 16.08 -5.39 3.81
N VAL A 87 15.87 -4.31 4.58
CA VAL A 87 16.45 -4.13 5.92
C VAL A 87 15.93 -5.15 6.93
N LEU A 88 14.72 -5.68 6.72
CA LEU A 88 14.13 -6.77 7.49
C LEU A 88 14.40 -8.15 6.85
N GLY A 89 15.48 -8.24 6.07
CA GLY A 89 15.75 -9.33 5.14
C GLY A 89 14.93 -9.21 3.86
N ASP A 90 15.03 -10.20 2.98
CA ASP A 90 14.33 -10.22 1.69
C ASP A 90 12.80 -10.36 1.84
N TRP A 91 12.29 -10.52 3.07
CA TRP A 91 10.90 -10.81 3.41
C TRP A 91 9.86 -9.88 2.73
N PRO A 92 9.98 -8.53 2.76
CA PRO A 92 8.99 -7.66 2.12
C PRO A 92 8.92 -7.88 0.60
N LEU A 93 10.07 -8.04 -0.05
CA LEU A 93 10.15 -8.30 -1.49
C LEU A 93 9.71 -9.73 -1.85
N CYS A 94 9.95 -10.71 -0.98
CA CYS A 94 9.49 -12.09 -1.13
C CYS A 94 7.96 -12.21 -1.07
N GLU A 95 7.28 -11.41 -0.25
CA GLU A 95 5.81 -11.37 -0.24
C GLU A 95 5.25 -10.53 -1.40
N LEU A 96 5.91 -9.42 -1.73
CA LEU A 96 5.46 -8.50 -2.76
C LEU A 96 5.61 -9.07 -4.18
N THR A 97 6.73 -9.73 -4.47
CA THR A 97 7.03 -10.19 -5.84
C THR A 97 5.97 -11.16 -6.39
N PRO A 98 5.55 -12.23 -5.67
CA PRO A 98 4.49 -13.11 -6.13
C PRO A 98 3.14 -12.39 -6.29
N LEU A 99 2.87 -11.37 -5.46
CA LEU A 99 1.65 -10.57 -5.59
C LEU A 99 1.68 -9.77 -6.88
N VAL A 100 2.78 -9.05 -7.16
CA VAL A 100 2.96 -8.24 -8.37
C VAL A 100 2.91 -9.11 -9.62
N GLN A 101 3.64 -10.24 -9.63
CA GLN A 101 3.60 -11.22 -10.72
C GLN A 101 2.21 -11.81 -10.93
N SER A 102 1.39 -11.93 -9.86
CA SER A 102 0.02 -12.39 -10.00
C SER A 102 -0.90 -11.36 -10.64
N VAL A 103 -0.58 -10.06 -10.56
CA VAL A 103 -1.40 -8.98 -11.15
C VAL A 103 -1.40 -9.05 -12.68
N ASP A 104 -0.27 -9.38 -13.29
CA ASP A 104 -0.17 -9.56 -14.75
C ASP A 104 -1.23 -10.52 -15.31
N ARG A 105 -1.58 -11.55 -14.54
CA ARG A 105 -2.60 -12.54 -14.94
C ARG A 105 -3.99 -11.94 -15.06
N TRP A 106 -4.28 -10.88 -14.30
CA TRP A 106 -5.56 -10.20 -14.27
C TRP A 106 -5.66 -9.08 -15.32
N LYS A 107 -4.54 -8.69 -15.95
CA LYS A 107 -4.46 -7.64 -16.99
C LYS A 107 -5.07 -6.29 -16.57
N VAL A 108 -5.10 -6.00 -15.28
CA VAL A 108 -5.55 -4.73 -14.70
C VAL A 108 -4.35 -3.93 -14.21
N PRO A 109 -4.41 -2.58 -14.22
CA PRO A 109 -3.29 -1.75 -13.80
C PRO A 109 -2.92 -1.95 -12.34
N LEU A 110 -1.61 -1.93 -12.06
CA LEU A 110 -1.04 -1.88 -10.71
C LEU A 110 -0.47 -0.48 -10.44
N GLY A 111 -0.82 0.09 -9.29
CA GLY A 111 -0.21 1.31 -8.76
C GLY A 111 0.39 1.13 -7.37
N PHE A 112 1.40 1.92 -7.03
CA PHE A 112 1.89 2.07 -5.65
C PHE A 112 1.55 3.49 -5.20
N ILE A 113 0.85 3.64 -4.08
CA ILE A 113 0.24 4.91 -3.65
C ILE A 113 0.79 5.31 -2.28
N GLY A 114 1.42 6.48 -2.19
CA GLY A 114 1.93 7.03 -0.94
C GLY A 114 2.98 6.17 -0.23
N ILE A 115 3.80 5.42 -0.97
CA ILE A 115 4.76 4.48 -0.39
C ILE A 115 6.09 5.14 0.01
N GLY A 116 6.82 4.52 0.94
CA GLY A 116 8.26 4.76 1.11
C GLY A 116 9.10 3.69 0.43
N THR A 117 10.37 4.01 0.23
CA THR A 117 11.38 3.11 -0.31
C THR A 117 12.68 3.25 0.49
N GLU A 118 13.33 2.14 0.79
CA GLU A 118 14.64 2.14 1.44
C GLU A 118 15.75 1.85 0.43
N THR A 119 16.98 2.18 0.82
CA THR A 119 18.15 1.72 0.08
C THR A 119 18.28 0.20 0.23
N LEU A 120 18.09 -0.51 -0.87
CA LEU A 120 18.28 -1.95 -0.96
C LEU A 120 19.75 -2.31 -0.78
N ARG A 121 20.03 -3.23 0.14
CA ARG A 121 21.37 -3.70 0.50
C ARG A 121 21.83 -4.86 -0.37
N SER A 122 20.89 -5.67 -0.85
CA SER A 122 21.16 -6.88 -1.64
C SER A 122 21.09 -6.60 -3.15
N PRO A 123 22.11 -7.01 -3.94
CA PRO A 123 22.03 -6.96 -5.40
C PRO A 123 20.84 -7.76 -5.97
N GLN A 124 20.43 -8.83 -5.28
CA GLN A 124 19.26 -9.61 -5.67
C GLN A 124 17.96 -8.83 -5.47
N SER A 125 17.83 -8.08 -4.37
CA SER A 125 16.70 -7.18 -4.13
C SER A 125 16.60 -6.12 -5.21
N VAL A 126 17.72 -5.49 -5.57
CA VAL A 126 17.78 -4.52 -6.69
C VAL A 126 17.32 -5.16 -7.99
N ARG A 127 17.79 -6.37 -8.30
CA ARG A 127 17.38 -7.12 -9.50
C ARG A 127 15.88 -7.40 -9.51
N ILE A 128 15.31 -7.85 -8.38
CA ILE A 128 13.88 -8.12 -8.24
C ILE A 128 13.07 -6.84 -8.48
N VAL A 129 13.40 -5.74 -7.81
CA VAL A 129 12.66 -4.49 -7.98
C VAL A 129 12.75 -4.01 -9.44
N ARG A 130 13.96 -4.01 -10.02
CA ARG A 130 14.20 -3.54 -11.39
C ARG A 130 13.50 -4.36 -12.47
N HIS A 131 13.50 -5.68 -12.35
CA HIS A 131 13.04 -6.56 -13.44
C HIS A 131 11.66 -7.17 -13.19
N GLU A 132 11.25 -7.31 -11.93
CA GLU A 132 9.96 -7.90 -11.59
C GLU A 132 8.92 -6.82 -11.26
N ILE A 133 9.26 -5.86 -10.40
CA ILE A 133 8.27 -4.92 -9.86
C ILE A 133 8.08 -3.71 -10.78
N VAL A 134 9.16 -3.00 -11.09
CA VAL A 134 9.13 -1.77 -11.89
C VAL A 134 8.39 -1.93 -13.23
N PRO A 135 8.65 -2.96 -14.05
CA PRO A 135 8.01 -3.09 -15.35
C PRO A 135 6.50 -3.35 -15.29
N ARG A 136 5.98 -3.77 -14.13
CA ARG A 136 4.58 -4.14 -13.91
C ARG A 136 3.76 -3.04 -13.22
N THR A 137 4.43 -2.01 -12.73
CA THR A 137 3.78 -0.88 -12.07
C THR A 137 3.51 0.23 -13.08
N ARG A 138 2.25 0.63 -13.20
CA ARG A 138 1.81 1.71 -14.08
C ARG A 138 2.16 3.09 -13.51
N CYS A 139 2.01 3.27 -12.20
CA CYS A 139 2.25 4.55 -11.55
C CYS A 139 2.73 4.37 -10.11
N TRP A 140 3.52 5.35 -9.68
CA TRP A 140 4.07 5.44 -8.33
C TRP A 140 3.70 6.78 -7.72
N SER A 141 3.28 6.76 -6.47
CA SER A 141 3.29 7.91 -5.58
C SER A 141 4.15 7.57 -4.37
N VAL A 142 5.10 8.45 -4.07
CA VAL A 142 6.06 8.31 -2.98
C VAL A 142 6.03 9.50 -2.03
N ARG A 143 6.55 9.31 -0.83
CA ARG A 143 6.42 10.27 0.29
C ARG A 143 7.52 11.32 0.37
N SER A 144 8.60 11.15 -0.40
CA SER A 144 9.74 12.07 -0.39
C SER A 144 10.52 12.06 -1.70
N GLU A 145 11.32 13.10 -1.93
CA GLU A 145 12.24 13.15 -3.07
C GLU A 145 13.31 12.06 -3.00
N HIS A 146 13.74 11.68 -1.79
CA HIS A 146 14.67 10.56 -1.60
C HIS A 146 14.06 9.24 -2.08
N ASP A 147 12.76 9.02 -1.82
CA ASP A 147 12.09 7.81 -2.30
C ASP A 147 12.00 7.78 -3.83
N ARG A 148 11.70 8.93 -4.43
CA ARG A 148 11.67 9.09 -5.89
C ARG A 148 13.03 8.75 -6.49
N GLN A 149 14.10 9.32 -5.94
CA GLN A 149 15.45 9.11 -6.42
C GLN A 149 15.85 7.62 -6.37
N ARG A 150 15.53 6.92 -5.29
CA ARG A 150 15.78 5.46 -5.17
C ARG A 150 15.01 4.65 -6.22
N LEU A 151 13.73 4.96 -6.46
CA LEU A 151 12.96 4.28 -7.51
C LEU A 151 13.55 4.48 -8.90
N ILE A 152 14.05 5.69 -9.20
CA ILE A 152 14.74 5.99 -10.46
C ILE A 152 16.01 5.13 -10.58
N GLU A 153 16.81 5.01 -9.52
CA GLU A 153 17.99 4.14 -9.47
C GLU A 153 17.63 2.64 -9.66
N TYR A 154 16.44 2.24 -9.23
CA TYR A 154 15.89 0.91 -9.48
C TYR A 154 15.27 0.73 -10.86
N GLY A 155 15.24 1.79 -11.69
CA GLY A 155 14.84 1.73 -13.10
C GLY A 155 13.42 2.21 -13.39
N ALA A 156 12.71 2.79 -12.41
CA ALA A 156 11.41 3.41 -12.66
C ALA A 156 11.59 4.71 -13.46
N ALA A 157 10.70 4.94 -14.43
CA ALA A 157 10.72 6.15 -15.23
C ALA A 157 10.37 7.38 -14.36
N PRO A 158 11.18 8.46 -14.37
CA PRO A 158 10.95 9.64 -13.54
C PRO A 158 9.54 10.24 -13.66
N GLU A 159 8.96 10.20 -14.86
CA GLU A 159 7.62 10.69 -15.19
C GLU A 159 6.47 9.81 -14.67
N ALA A 160 6.76 8.55 -14.30
CA ALA A 160 5.79 7.63 -13.71
C ALA A 160 5.72 7.77 -12.18
N ILE A 161 6.54 8.64 -11.58
CA ILE A 161 6.68 8.81 -10.13
C ILE A 161 6.21 10.20 -9.72
N THR A 162 5.22 10.25 -8.83
CA THR A 162 4.75 11.49 -8.19
C THR A 162 5.21 11.55 -6.75
N VAL A 163 5.84 12.65 -6.33
CA VAL A 163 6.10 12.91 -4.90
C VAL A 163 4.88 13.60 -4.31
N ALA A 164 4.35 13.04 -3.23
CA ALA A 164 3.21 13.58 -2.48
C ALA A 164 3.45 13.46 -0.98
N ALA A 165 2.64 14.14 -0.17
CA ALA A 165 2.65 13.93 1.27
C ALA A 165 2.21 12.49 1.62
N ASP A 166 2.64 12.00 2.79
CA ASP A 166 2.14 10.72 3.33
C ASP A 166 0.60 10.76 3.47
N LEU A 167 -0.06 9.64 3.22
CA LEU A 167 -1.52 9.53 3.30
C LEU A 167 -2.05 9.91 4.69
N ALA A 168 -1.27 9.74 5.75
CA ALA A 168 -1.64 10.16 7.10
C ALA A 168 -1.92 11.66 7.22
N TRP A 169 -1.42 12.50 6.30
CA TRP A 169 -1.75 13.93 6.24
C TRP A 169 -3.19 14.22 5.81
N LEU A 170 -3.89 13.23 5.24
CA LEU A 170 -5.31 13.37 4.87
C LEU A 170 -6.26 13.09 6.03
N ILE A 171 -5.74 12.62 7.18
CA ILE A 171 -6.55 12.37 8.37
C ILE A 171 -6.87 13.70 9.05
N ALA A 172 -8.13 13.86 9.48
CA ALA A 172 -8.53 15.01 10.26
C ALA A 172 -7.69 15.12 11.55
N PRO A 173 -7.19 16.32 11.89
CA PRO A 173 -6.38 16.49 13.08
C PRO A 173 -7.19 16.17 14.34
N SER A 174 -6.58 15.45 15.28
CA SER A 174 -7.16 15.24 16.60
C SER A 174 -7.24 16.55 17.38
N ALA A 175 -8.18 16.63 18.33
CA ALA A 175 -8.26 17.77 19.23
C ALA A 175 -6.94 18.00 19.99
N ALA A 176 -6.58 19.26 20.24
CA ALA A 176 -5.27 19.63 20.82
C ALA A 176 -4.97 19.02 22.21
N HIS A 177 -6.00 18.56 22.93
CA HIS A 177 -5.88 17.93 24.25
C HIS A 177 -5.78 16.40 24.20
N PHE A 178 -5.95 15.78 23.02
CA PHE A 178 -5.84 14.33 22.85
C PHE A 178 -4.45 13.85 23.27
N GLY A 179 -4.39 12.77 24.06
CA GLY A 179 -3.15 12.19 24.59
C GLY A 179 -2.43 13.02 25.68
N ARG A 180 -2.84 14.27 25.97
CA ARG A 180 -2.14 15.14 26.95
C ARG A 180 -2.63 14.98 28.40
N GLY A 181 -3.80 14.38 28.61
CA GLY A 181 -4.40 14.18 29.95
C GLY A 181 -4.43 12.73 30.44
N GLN A 182 -4.05 11.77 29.60
CA GLN A 182 -4.22 10.33 29.84
C GLN A 182 -2.95 9.62 30.34
N LEU A 183 -1.83 10.35 30.45
CA LEU A 183 -0.54 9.87 30.98
C LEU A 183 -0.20 10.51 32.33
N ARG A 184 -1.21 10.97 33.08
CA ARG A 184 -1.04 11.48 34.45
C ARG A 184 -1.30 10.38 35.46
#